data_AF-A0A952HTQ6-F1
#
_entry.id   AF-A0A952HTQ6-F1
#
_cell.length_a   1.000
_cell.length_b   1.000
_cell.length_c   1.000
_cell.angle_alpha   90.00
_cell.angle_beta   90.00
_cell.angle_gamma   90.00
#
_symmetry.space_group_name_H-M   'P 1'
#
loop_
_entity.id
_entity.type
_entity.pdbx_description
1 polymer ?
#
loop_
_entity_poly.entity_id
_entity_poly.type
_entity_poly.pdbx_seq_one_letter_code
_entity_poly.pdbx_strand_id
1 'polypeptide(L)'
;MALKSGSAQADNVTSLDAARRARQAHSSDPPDQSPASTKTASGKHGNRRFNTEKVERLKAAIADGTYEIDALRVADKFIEREGNH
;
A
#
# COMPACT_ATOMS: atom_id res chain seq x y z
N MET A 1 -20.57 -23.96 -43.71
CA MET A 1 -20.56 -24.54 -42.35
C MET A 1 -19.86 -23.56 -41.41
N ALA A 2 -20.43 -23.38 -40.21
CA ALA A 2 -19.97 -22.51 -39.12
C ALA A 2 -18.53 -22.87 -38.66
N LEU A 3 -17.76 -22.04 -37.94
CA LEU A 3 -18.02 -21.63 -36.55
C LEU A 3 -17.30 -20.34 -36.16
N LYS A 4 -18.00 -19.59 -35.32
CA LYS A 4 -17.62 -18.38 -34.60
C LYS A 4 -16.69 -18.72 -33.43
N SER A 5 -15.62 -17.95 -33.27
CA SER A 5 -14.83 -17.82 -32.04
C SER A 5 -14.24 -16.41 -32.08
N GLY A 6 -14.85 -15.43 -31.44
CA GLY A 6 -14.92 -15.32 -29.99
C GLY A 6 -13.95 -14.20 -29.61
N SER A 7 -14.41 -12.95 -29.71
CA SER A 7 -13.68 -11.78 -29.21
C SER A 7 -13.47 -11.96 -27.71
N ALA A 8 -12.26 -12.37 -27.33
CA ALA A 8 -11.85 -12.34 -25.94
C ALA A 8 -11.84 -10.86 -25.50
N GLN A 9 -12.92 -10.46 -24.83
CA GLN A 9 -12.91 -9.35 -23.89
C GLN A 9 -11.74 -9.61 -22.94
N ALA A 10 -10.61 -8.97 -23.22
CA ALA A 10 -9.48 -8.95 -22.31
C ALA A 10 -9.90 -8.06 -21.16
N ASP A 11 -10.12 -8.72 -20.04
CA ASP A 11 -10.52 -8.19 -18.77
C ASP A 11 -9.70 -6.97 -18.36
N ASN A 12 -10.35 -6.10 -17.60
CA ASN A 12 -9.84 -4.89 -16.96
C ASN A 12 -8.80 -5.23 -15.86
N VAL A 13 -7.85 -6.11 -16.16
CA VAL A 13 -6.72 -6.46 -15.30
C VAL A 13 -5.58 -5.57 -15.72
N THR A 14 -5.26 -4.61 -14.85
CA THR A 14 -4.18 -3.64 -15.06
C THR A 14 -2.92 -4.39 -15.51
N SER A 15 -2.51 -4.20 -16.76
CA SER A 15 -1.35 -4.90 -17.32
C SER A 15 -0.12 -4.64 -16.43
N LEU A 16 0.38 -5.71 -15.81
CA LEU A 16 1.51 -5.65 -14.88
C LEU A 16 2.76 -5.07 -15.56
N ASP A 17 2.93 -5.33 -16.87
CA ASP A 17 4.01 -4.80 -17.69
C ASP A 17 3.87 -3.29 -17.92
N ALA A 18 2.65 -2.80 -18.18
CA ALA A 18 2.42 -1.36 -18.30
C ALA A 18 2.77 -0.63 -16.99
N ALA A 19 2.37 -1.20 -15.84
CA ALA A 19 2.69 -0.66 -14.53
C ALA A 19 4.20 -0.75 -14.18
N ARG A 20 4.92 -1.74 -14.70
CA ARG A 20 6.37 -1.87 -14.51
C ARG A 20 7.13 -0.84 -15.35
N ARG A 21 6.72 -0.63 -16.61
CA ARG A 21 7.35 0.32 -17.53
C ARG A 21 7.16 1.77 -17.08
N ALA A 22 5.97 2.12 -16.60
CA ALA A 22 5.69 3.45 -16.04
C ALA A 22 6.61 3.78 -14.85
N ARG A 23 6.93 2.79 -13.99
CA ARG A 23 7.81 3.01 -12.82
C ARG A 23 9.28 3.16 -13.19
N GLN A 24 9.75 2.46 -14.22
CA GLN A 24 11.14 2.59 -14.69
C GLN A 24 11.44 3.96 -15.31
N ALA A 25 10.43 4.64 -15.86
CA ALA A 25 10.58 6.01 -16.37
C ALA A 25 10.80 7.05 -15.26
N HIS A 26 10.56 6.72 -13.99
CA HIS A 26 10.65 7.64 -12.85
C HIS A 26 11.82 7.35 -11.90
N SER A 27 12.71 6.40 -12.21
CA SER A 27 13.77 5.94 -11.29
C SER A 27 15.16 6.54 -11.57
N SER A 28 15.24 7.70 -12.21
CA SER A 28 16.52 8.36 -12.57
C SER A 28 17.17 9.17 -11.44
N ASP A 29 16.56 9.28 -10.26
CA ASP A 29 17.16 10.02 -9.14
C ASP A 29 17.98 9.11 -8.21
N PRO A 30 19.25 9.44 -7.90
CA PRO A 30 20.10 8.63 -7.04
C PRO A 30 19.63 8.65 -5.57
N PRO A 31 19.82 7.55 -4.80
CA PRO A 31 19.48 7.52 -3.39
C PRO A 31 20.53 8.29 -2.56
N ASP A 32 20.16 9.46 -2.07
CA ASP A 32 20.88 10.20 -1.02
C ASP A 32 20.84 9.39 0.29
N GLN A 33 21.98 8.81 0.67
CA GLN A 33 22.19 8.19 1.97
C GLN A 33 22.78 9.22 2.93
N SER A 34 21.92 9.83 3.75
CA SER A 34 22.35 10.64 4.91
C SER A 34 21.59 10.21 6.18
N PRO A 35 22.29 10.05 7.33
CA PRO A 35 21.73 9.43 8.52
C PRO A 35 20.89 10.38 9.38
N ALA A 36 20.08 9.76 10.24
CA ALA A 36 19.01 10.29 11.07
C ALA A 36 19.22 11.66 11.75
N SER A 37 18.14 12.47 11.80
CA SER A 37 17.62 13.02 13.06
C SER A 37 16.26 13.74 12.92
N THR A 38 15.58 13.80 14.07
CA THR A 38 14.41 14.61 14.44
C THR A 38 13.03 14.16 13.96
N LYS A 39 12.29 13.58 14.93
CA LYS A 39 10.83 13.65 15.04
C LYS A 39 10.34 15.06 14.68
N THR A 40 9.64 15.18 13.57
CA THR A 40 8.55 16.14 13.44
C THR A 40 7.30 15.37 13.02
N ALA A 41 6.29 15.48 13.87
CA ALA A 41 4.94 15.05 13.54
C ALA A 41 4.44 15.94 12.40
N SER A 42 4.58 15.47 11.16
CA SER A 42 3.76 15.93 10.06
C SER A 42 3.75 14.85 8.97
N GLY A 43 2.59 14.22 8.80
CA GLY A 43 2.12 13.66 7.52
C GLY A 43 2.98 12.63 6.78
N LYS A 44 4.06 12.10 7.34
CA LYS A 44 4.87 11.10 6.63
C LYS A 44 4.19 9.76 6.77
N HIS A 45 3.43 9.37 5.75
CA HIS A 45 2.91 8.01 5.56
C HIS A 45 4.08 7.02 5.51
N GLY A 46 4.63 6.67 6.69
CA GLY A 46 5.76 5.74 6.88
C GLY A 46 5.44 4.30 6.46
N ASN A 47 4.24 4.06 5.95
CA ASN A 47 3.75 2.79 5.45
C ASN A 47 3.77 2.70 3.90
N ARG A 48 4.51 3.56 3.19
CA ARG A 48 4.59 3.49 1.71
C ARG A 48 5.18 2.17 1.18
N ARG A 49 5.91 1.41 2.01
CA ARG A 49 6.48 0.11 1.64
C ARG A 49 5.95 -0.96 2.59
N PHE A 50 5.67 -2.12 2.02
CA PHE A 50 5.35 -3.32 2.79
C PHE A 50 6.55 -3.70 3.65
N ASN A 51 6.35 -3.81 4.96
CA ASN A 51 7.38 -4.20 5.91
C ASN A 51 6.98 -5.55 6.52
N THR A 52 7.68 -6.61 6.13
CA THR A 52 7.41 -7.99 6.54
C THR A 52 7.60 -8.18 8.05
N GLU A 53 8.67 -7.63 8.63
CA GLU A 53 8.97 -7.72 10.07
C GLU A 53 7.85 -7.10 10.92
N LYS A 54 7.32 -5.95 10.47
CA LYS A 54 6.19 -5.29 11.12
C LYS A 54 4.95 -6.17 11.10
N VAL A 55 4.69 -6.87 10.00
CA VAL A 55 3.55 -7.78 9.85
C VAL A 55 3.71 -9.00 10.75
N GLU A 56 4.90 -9.60 10.79
CA GLU A 56 5.19 -10.76 11.65
C GLU A 56 5.02 -10.40 13.13
N ARG A 57 5.51 -9.22 13.55
CA ARG A 57 5.30 -8.72 14.91
C ARG A 57 3.83 -8.54 15.26
N LEU A 58 3.05 -7.95 14.35
CA LEU A 58 1.61 -7.76 14.55
C LEU A 58 0.88 -9.10 14.63
N LYS A 59 1.22 -10.05 13.76
CA LYS A 59 0.65 -11.41 13.78
C LYS A 59 0.92 -12.11 15.11
N ALA A 60 2.15 -12.04 15.62
CA ALA A 60 2.50 -12.61 16.92
C ALA A 60 1.67 -11.97 18.04
N ALA A 61 1.61 -10.63 18.11
CA ALA A 61 0.84 -9.93 19.13
C ALA A 61 -0.67 -10.27 19.11
N ILE A 62 -1.24 -10.48 17.91
CA ILE A 62 -2.64 -10.91 17.77
C ILE A 62 -2.82 -12.34 18.26
N ALA A 63 -1.92 -13.26 17.90
CA ALA A 63 -1.98 -14.66 18.34
C ALA A 63 -1.81 -14.78 19.87
N ASP A 64 -0.94 -13.95 20.46
CA ASP A 64 -0.69 -13.90 21.89
C ASP A 64 -1.82 -13.17 22.66
N GLY A 65 -2.80 -12.58 21.96
CA GLY A 65 -3.89 -11.81 22.56
C GLY A 65 -3.45 -10.48 23.19
N THR A 66 -2.23 -10.01 22.91
CA THR A 66 -1.65 -8.77 23.45
C THR A 66 -1.87 -7.56 22.54
N TYR A 67 -2.43 -7.77 21.35
CA TYR A 67 -2.77 -6.70 20.42
C TYR A 67 -4.06 -5.98 20.85
N GLU A 68 -3.94 -4.69 21.17
CA GLU A 68 -5.07 -3.84 21.56
C GLU A 68 -5.47 -2.89 20.42
N ILE A 69 -6.78 -2.70 20.24
CA ILE A 69 -7.35 -1.79 19.24
C ILE A 69 -7.66 -0.46 19.92
N ASP A 70 -7.06 0.61 19.42
CA ASP A 70 -7.39 1.98 19.81
C ASP A 70 -8.65 2.45 19.05
N ALA A 71 -9.79 2.43 19.73
CA ALA A 71 -11.09 2.78 19.16
C ALA A 71 -11.18 4.24 18.66
N LEU A 72 -10.51 5.18 19.34
CA LEU A 72 -10.52 6.59 18.94
C LEU A 72 -9.77 6.79 17.64
N ARG A 73 -8.59 6.16 17.53
CA ARG A 73 -7.80 6.18 16.31
C ARG A 73 -8.50 5.53 15.13
N VAL A 74 -9.30 4.49 15.38
CA VAL A 74 -10.16 3.87 14.36
C VAL A 74 -11.26 4.85 13.92
N ALA A 75 -11.96 5.48 14.87
CA ALA A 75 -13.02 6.45 14.57
C ALA A 75 -12.51 7.64 13.75
N ASP A 76 -11.38 8.23 14.13
CA ASP A 76 -10.75 9.32 13.38
C ASP A 76 -10.50 8.94 11.91
N LYS A 77 -10.01 7.71 11.68
CA LYS A 77 -9.75 7.18 10.34
C LYS A 77 -11.02 6.90 9.53
N PHE A 78 -12.12 6.54 10.19
CA PHE A 78 -13.42 6.39 9.53
C PHE A 78 -14.01 7.75 9.13
N ILE A 79 -13.96 8.75 10.02
CA ILE A 79 -14.47 10.09 9.76
C ILE A 79 -13.67 10.77 8.63
N GLU A 80 -12.34 10.65 8.64
CA GLU A 80 -11.47 11.15 7.56
C GLU A 80 -11.87 10.58 6.18
N ARG A 81 -12.34 9.33 6.13
CA ARG A 81 -12.69 8.64 4.88
C ARG A 81 -14.08 9.03 4.37
N GLU A 82 -15.07 9.13 5.26
CA GLU A 82 -16.46 9.46 4.91
C GLU A 82 -16.67 10.97 4.71
N GLY A 83 -15.85 11.82 5.33
CA GLY A 83 -15.96 13.28 5.22
C GLY A 83 -15.41 13.90 3.92
N ASN A 84 -14.82 13.10 3.03
CA ASN A 84 -14.23 13.56 1.76
C ASN A 84 -15.02 13.07 0.53
N HIS A 85 -16.34 12.95 0.68
CA HIS A 85 -17.25 12.43 -0.35
C HIS A 85 -18.11 13.52 -1.01
#